data_AF-A0A561WJ55-F1
#
_entry.id   AF-A0A561WJ55-F1
#
_cell.length_a   1.000
_cell.length_b   1.000
_cell.length_c   1.000
_cell.angle_alpha   90.00
_cell.angle_beta   90.00
_cell.angle_gamma   90.00
#
_symmetry.space_group_name_H-M   'P 1'
#
loop_
_entity.id
_entity.type
_entity.pdbx_description
1 polymer ?
#
loop_
_entity_poly.entity_id
_entity_poly.type
_entity_poly.pdbx_seq_one_letter_code
_entity_poly.pdbx_strand_id
1 'polypeptide(L)'
;MAEYMDDDPVWDSDPDHMGPVVLGELGVTAGLIERLRAWNTHFNGIALTGFEFRSQAEEERWRRDGLRLAYELQNEVPDIEISYAHDHDPRPLRARRGR
;
A
#
# COMPACT_ATOMS: atom_id res chain seq x y z
N MET A 1 7.68 0.15 -23.20
CA MET A 1 6.65 1.21 -23.46
C MET A 1 6.02 1.45 -22.10
N ALA A 2 6.41 2.55 -21.41
CA ALA A 2 6.12 2.91 -20.01
C ALA A 2 5.57 1.77 -19.10
N GLU A 3 6.44 0.82 -18.77
CA GLU A 3 6.14 -0.38 -17.97
C GLU A 3 6.49 -0.19 -16.48
N TYR A 4 6.44 1.05 -15.98
CA TYR A 4 6.93 1.42 -14.63
C TYR A 4 5.95 2.25 -13.79
N MET A 5 4.67 2.35 -14.16
CA MET A 5 3.70 3.17 -13.41
C MET A 5 2.55 2.39 -12.77
N ASP A 6 2.34 1.13 -13.14
CA ASP A 6 1.24 0.32 -12.58
C ASP A 6 1.67 -0.54 -11.38
N ASP A 7 2.99 -0.67 -11.15
CA ASP A 7 3.57 -1.64 -10.21
C ASP A 7 3.87 -1.08 -8.82
N ASP A 8 3.99 0.24 -8.65
CA ASP A 8 4.43 0.81 -7.37
C ASP A 8 3.23 1.10 -6.44
N PRO A 9 3.08 0.32 -5.35
CA PRO A 9 1.89 0.33 -4.50
C PRO A 9 1.89 1.48 -3.48
N VAL A 10 2.95 2.31 -3.47
CA VAL A 10 3.17 3.37 -2.50
C VAL A 10 3.46 4.67 -3.22
N TRP A 11 2.78 5.72 -2.79
CA TRP A 11 2.86 7.05 -3.36
C TRP A 11 3.20 8.07 -2.29
N ASP A 12 4.04 9.03 -2.66
CA ASP A 12 4.26 10.25 -1.91
C ASP A 12 3.01 11.13 -2.06
N SER A 13 2.46 11.53 -0.92
CA SER A 13 1.26 12.36 -0.84
C SER A 13 1.59 13.82 -0.50
N ASP A 14 2.88 14.17 -0.43
CA ASP A 14 3.31 15.55 -0.24
C ASP A 14 2.84 16.43 -1.42
N PRO A 15 2.21 17.58 -1.17
CA PRO A 15 1.69 18.46 -2.23
C PRO A 15 2.79 19.02 -3.13
N ASP A 16 4.03 19.15 -2.65
CA ASP A 16 5.17 19.64 -3.43
C ASP A 16 5.86 18.51 -4.22
N HIS A 17 5.62 17.24 -3.85
CA HIS A 17 6.25 16.08 -4.48
C HIS A 17 5.34 14.85 -4.54
N MET A 18 4.20 14.98 -5.23
CA MET A 18 3.27 13.86 -5.42
C MET A 18 3.77 12.90 -6.52
N GLY A 19 3.92 11.62 -6.19
CA GLY A 19 4.32 10.62 -7.18
C GLY A 19 4.65 9.24 -6.60
N PRO A 20 4.97 8.26 -7.46
CA PRO A 20 5.37 6.92 -7.02
C PRO A 20 6.69 6.97 -6.26
N VAL A 21 6.81 6.12 -5.24
CA VAL A 21 8.02 6.03 -4.40
C VAL A 21 8.76 4.74 -4.67
N VAL A 22 10.07 4.85 -4.96
CA VAL A 22 10.95 3.69 -5.13
C VAL A 22 11.36 3.17 -3.75
N LEU A 23 10.58 2.24 -3.19
CA LEU A 23 10.78 1.70 -1.84
C LEU A 23 12.19 1.12 -1.61
N GLY A 24 12.83 0.58 -2.64
CA GLY A 24 14.20 0.08 -2.55
C GLY A 24 15.23 1.15 -2.19
N GLU A 25 15.02 2.41 -2.63
CA GLU A 25 15.88 3.54 -2.28
C GLU A 25 15.68 4.00 -0.83
N LEU A 26 14.54 3.68 -0.23
CA LEU A 26 14.22 3.94 1.18
C LEU A 26 14.73 2.84 2.13
N GLY A 27 15.43 1.83 1.60
CA GLY A 27 15.97 0.73 2.41
C GLY A 27 14.95 -0.36 2.76
N VAL A 28 13.78 -0.37 2.11
CA VAL A 28 12.77 -1.42 2.28
C VAL A 28 13.28 -2.74 1.71
N THR A 29 13.00 -3.83 2.42
CA THR A 29 13.44 -5.16 2.03
C THR A 29 12.74 -5.61 0.74
N ALA A 30 13.49 -6.26 -0.16
CA ALA A 30 12.94 -6.79 -1.41
C ALA A 30 11.74 -7.72 -1.16
N GLY A 31 11.76 -8.51 -0.08
CA GLY A 31 10.65 -9.38 0.28
C GLY A 31 9.35 -8.63 0.62
N LEU A 32 9.45 -7.47 1.28
CA LEU A 32 8.28 -6.64 1.57
C LEU A 32 7.79 -5.93 0.30
N ILE A 33 8.70 -5.44 -0.55
CA ILE A 33 8.36 -4.82 -1.83
C ILE A 33 7.56 -5.80 -2.70
N GLU A 34 8.04 -7.03 -2.87
CA GLU A 34 7.34 -8.05 -3.66
C GLU A 34 5.96 -8.40 -3.11
N ARG A 35 5.79 -8.42 -1.77
CA ARG A 35 4.48 -8.64 -1.14
C ARG A 35 3.52 -7.47 -1.33
N LEU A 36 4.02 -6.24 -1.27
CA LEU A 36 3.23 -5.03 -1.56
C LEU A 36 2.79 -5.01 -3.03
N ARG A 37 3.69 -5.36 -3.96
CA ARG A 37 3.36 -5.50 -5.38
C ARG A 37 2.29 -6.55 -5.61
N ALA A 38 2.45 -7.76 -5.07
CA ALA A 38 1.46 -8.81 -5.20
C ALA A 38 0.06 -8.41 -4.65
N TRP A 39 0.03 -7.64 -3.56
CA TRP A 39 -1.21 -7.08 -3.01
C TRP A 39 -1.85 -6.06 -3.96
N ASN A 40 -1.07 -5.20 -4.60
CA ASN A 40 -1.54 -4.23 -5.59
C ASN A 40 -1.97 -4.89 -6.90
N THR A 41 -1.25 -5.90 -7.38
CA THR A 41 -1.64 -6.69 -8.54
C THR A 41 -3.02 -7.34 -8.36
N HIS A 42 -3.35 -7.78 -7.13
CA HIS A 42 -4.70 -8.30 -6.84
C HIS A 42 -5.76 -7.22 -7.05
N PHE A 43 -5.50 -5.98 -6.62
CA PHE A 43 -6.39 -4.85 -6.86
C PHE A 43 -6.47 -4.45 -8.34
N ASN A 44 -5.34 -4.38 -9.05
CA ASN A 44 -5.33 -4.05 -10.48
C ASN A 44 -6.05 -5.11 -11.31
N GLY A 45 -6.02 -6.39 -10.90
CA GLY A 45 -6.82 -7.44 -11.50
C GLY A 45 -8.34 -7.22 -11.38
N ILE A 46 -8.78 -6.44 -10.39
CA ILE A 46 -10.17 -6.05 -10.16
C ILE A 46 -10.56 -4.81 -11.00
N ALA A 47 -9.60 -4.02 -11.49
CA ALA A 47 -9.88 -2.96 -12.46
C ALA A 47 -10.55 -3.50 -13.74
N LEU A 48 -10.26 -4.76 -14.10
CA LEU A 48 -10.89 -5.49 -15.21
C LEU A 48 -12.34 -5.91 -14.93
N THR A 49 -12.78 -5.86 -13.67
CA THR A 49 -14.14 -6.21 -13.23
C THR A 49 -14.94 -4.99 -12.77
N GLY A 50 -14.55 -3.77 -13.18
CA GLY A 50 -15.26 -2.55 -12.79
C GLY A 50 -14.98 -2.10 -11.36
N PHE A 51 -13.82 -2.49 -10.80
CA PHE A 51 -13.43 -2.24 -9.40
C PHE A 51 -14.27 -2.98 -8.36
N GLU A 52 -14.96 -4.06 -8.76
CA GLU A 52 -15.76 -4.88 -7.86
C GLU A 52 -15.03 -6.16 -7.45
N PHE A 53 -14.84 -6.34 -6.14
CA PHE A 53 -14.39 -7.61 -5.57
C PHE A 53 -15.46 -8.69 -5.77
N ARG A 54 -15.04 -9.97 -5.88
CA ARG A 54 -16.00 -11.07 -6.11
C ARG A 54 -16.92 -11.30 -4.91
N SER A 55 -16.50 -10.86 -3.73
CA SER A 55 -17.29 -10.90 -2.50
C SER A 55 -16.77 -9.92 -1.46
N GLN A 56 -17.62 -9.54 -0.51
CA GLN A 56 -17.24 -8.73 0.65
C GLN A 56 -16.13 -9.39 1.48
N ALA A 57 -16.14 -10.72 1.59
CA ALA A 57 -15.10 -11.46 2.32
C ALA A 57 -13.71 -11.35 1.65
N GLU A 58 -13.67 -11.30 0.31
CA GLU A 58 -12.43 -11.09 -0.44
C GLU A 58 -11.90 -9.67 -0.23
N GLU A 59 -12.79 -8.66 -0.31
CA GLU A 59 -12.46 -7.26 -0.04
C GLU A 59 -11.93 -7.07 1.39
N GLU A 60 -12.59 -7.65 2.39
CA GLU A 60 -12.14 -7.60 3.78
C GLU A 60 -10.78 -8.25 3.99
N ARG A 61 -10.52 -9.38 3.32
CA ARG A 61 -9.22 -10.04 3.37
C ARG A 61 -8.14 -9.16 2.73
N TRP A 62 -8.40 -8.62 1.54
CA TRP A 62 -7.49 -7.72 0.84
C TRP A 62 -7.17 -6.47 1.69
N ARG A 63 -8.19 -5.86 2.32
CA ARG A 63 -8.01 -4.72 3.22
C ARG A 63 -7.14 -5.06 4.43
N ARG A 64 -7.36 -6.23 5.05
CA ARG A 64 -6.60 -6.68 6.22
C ARG A 64 -5.15 -6.97 5.86
N ASP A 65 -4.92 -7.59 4.70
CA ASP A 65 -3.58 -7.87 4.19
C ASP A 65 -2.82 -6.58 3.89
N GLY A 66 -3.48 -5.60 3.24
CA GLY A 66 -2.90 -4.27 2.98
C GLY A 66 -2.52 -3.54 4.26
N LEU A 67 -3.40 -3.52 5.27
CA LEU A 67 -3.12 -2.89 6.57
C LEU A 67 -1.91 -3.56 7.27
N ARG A 68 -1.82 -4.89 7.24
CA ARG A 68 -0.67 -5.63 7.80
C ARG A 68 0.63 -5.25 7.09
N LEU A 69 0.63 -5.23 5.75
CA LEU A 69 1.79 -4.85 4.96
C LEU A 69 2.21 -3.39 5.21
N ALA A 70 1.24 -2.49 5.36
CA ALA A 70 1.53 -1.09 5.65
C ALA A 70 2.14 -0.91 7.06
N TYR A 71 1.75 -1.74 8.04
CA TYR A 71 2.44 -1.80 9.34
C TYR A 71 3.85 -2.39 9.26
N GLU A 72 4.08 -3.39 8.41
CA GLU A 72 5.42 -3.93 8.14
C GLU A 72 6.30 -2.84 7.51
N LEU A 73 5.78 -2.10 6.52
CA LEU A 73 6.46 -0.97 5.88
C LEU A 73 6.82 0.11 6.89
N GLN A 74 5.87 0.48 7.76
CA GLN A 74 6.11 1.47 8.81
C GLN A 74 7.24 1.08 9.78
N ASN A 75 7.53 -0.21 9.95
CA ASN A 75 8.65 -0.68 10.77
C ASN A 75 9.99 -0.56 10.03
N GLU A 76 10.02 -0.75 8.70
CA GLU A 76 11.23 -0.66 7.90
C GLU A 76 11.63 0.79 7.61
N VAL A 77 10.66 1.70 7.50
CA VAL A 77 10.89 3.14 7.34
C VAL A 77 10.37 3.94 8.55
N PRO A 78 11.07 3.90 9.70
CA PRO A 78 10.59 4.53 10.92
C PRO A 78 10.68 6.07 10.91
N ASP A 79 11.24 6.69 9.88
CA ASP A 79 11.30 8.15 9.79
C ASP A 79 10.23 8.71 8.85
N ILE A 80 9.50 7.84 8.15
CA ILE A 80 8.45 8.20 7.20
C ILE A 80 7.09 7.88 7.79
N GLU A 81 6.15 8.79 7.63
CA GLU A 81 4.76 8.60 8.02
C GLU A 81 4.00 7.82 6.94
N ILE A 82 3.41 6.68 7.33
CA ILE A 82 2.62 5.85 6.40
C ILE A 82 1.13 6.03 6.69
N SER A 83 0.37 6.35 5.63
CA SER A 83 -1.09 6.40 5.65
C SER A 83 -1.68 5.24 4.84
N TYR A 84 -2.78 4.68 5.32
CA TYR A 84 -3.52 3.62 4.62
C TYR A 84 -4.97 4.07 4.47
N ALA A 85 -5.43 4.26 3.24
CA ALA A 85 -6.74 4.86 2.93
C ALA A 85 -7.85 3.84 2.66
N HIS A 86 -7.50 2.56 2.56
CA HIS A 86 -8.47 1.48 2.31
C HIS A 86 -9.07 0.90 3.60
N ASP A 87 -8.83 1.52 4.75
CA ASP A 87 -9.62 1.30 5.95
C ASP A 87 -10.37 2.56 6.37
N HIS A 88 -11.29 2.43 7.32
CA HIS A 88 -12.14 3.53 7.78
C HIS A 88 -11.42 4.51 8.73
N ASP A 89 -10.12 4.38 8.91
CA ASP A 89 -9.33 5.24 9.80
C ASP A 89 -8.43 6.15 8.95
N PRO A 90 -8.68 7.47 8.89
CA PRO A 90 -7.86 8.37 8.09
C PRO A 90 -6.53 8.72 8.75
N ARG A 91 -6.28 8.32 10.00
CA ARG A 91 -5.08 8.71 10.73
C ARG A 91 -3.84 7.97 10.18
N PRO A 92 -2.64 8.54 10.29
CA PRO A 92 -1.42 7.81 10.01
C PRO A 92 -1.26 6.55 10.87
N LEU A 93 -0.63 5.50 10.35
CA LEU A 93 -0.54 4.19 11.03
C LEU A 93 0.13 4.26 12.40
N ARG A 94 1.11 5.16 12.58
CA ARG A 94 1.75 5.41 13.88
C ARG A 94 0.76 5.87 14.93
N ALA A 95 -0.16 6.76 14.57
CA ALA A 95 -1.20 7.26 15.46
C ALA A 95 -2.27 6.21 15.80
N ARG A 96 -2.30 5.08 15.08
CA ARG A 96 -3.21 3.94 15.34
C ARG A 96 -2.64 2.91 16.32
N ARG A 97 -1.30 2.84 16.47
CA ARG A 97 -0.60 1.84 17.33
C ARG A 97 -0.70 2.09 18.84
N GLY A 98 -1.51 3.04 19.29
CA GLY A 98 -1.66 3.30 20.72
C GLY A 98 -2.92 4.05 21.09
N ARG A 99 -3.77 3.38 21.88
CA ARG A 99 -3.70 3.60 23.32
C ARG A 99 -3.56 2.26 24.04
#